data_AF-A0A7V1PSI9-F1
#
_entry.id   AF-A0A7V1PSI9-F1
#
_cell.length_a   1.000
_cell.length_b   1.000
_cell.length_c   1.000
_cell.angle_alpha   90.00
_cell.angle_beta   90.00
_cell.angle_gamma   90.00
#
_symmetry.space_group_name_H-M   'P 1'
#
loop_
_entity.id
_entity.type
_entity.pdbx_description
1 polymer ?
#
loop_
_entity_poly.entity_id
_entity_poly.type
_entity_poly.pdbx_seq_one_letter_code
_entity_poly.pdbx_strand_id
1 'polypeptide(L)'
;MINFFCRICNNDKDNSFYTVREMQFGTRDEFNYCECSVCGCLQLVNPPDDISKYYPQNYFSFQQQKKSSLKEKLNVYRDKYVLSNKNLVGNILSKIYGAPTYTNWIVNAGVNFESEILDVGCGAGELLNRMGNAGFKNAMGIDLFIDNDIHYKNGVQILKKNLFEINSRFDFVMMHHSLEHLPDQHKVFKKLYNILKPKRTLLIRIPICSSVAWKRYRENWFALEAPRHYYIHSEKSI
;
A
#
# COMPACT_ATOMS: atom_id res chain seq x y z
N MET A 1 25.05 -23.94 -6.56
CA MET A 1 23.61 -23.71 -6.31
C MET A 1 23.48 -22.59 -5.30
N ILE A 2 22.64 -21.59 -5.56
CA ILE A 2 22.32 -20.56 -4.57
C ILE A 2 21.52 -21.25 -3.47
N ASN A 3 22.08 -21.34 -2.26
CA ASN A 3 21.33 -21.79 -1.11
C ASN A 3 20.43 -20.64 -0.64
N PHE A 4 19.12 -20.76 -0.82
CA PHE A 4 18.16 -19.72 -0.47
C PHE A 4 17.06 -20.29 0.43
N PHE A 5 16.97 -19.74 1.63
CA PHE A 5 15.88 -20.01 2.57
C PHE A 5 14.76 -19.00 2.35
N CYS A 6 13.54 -19.48 2.14
CA CYS A 6 12.37 -18.61 2.08
C CYS A 6 12.21 -17.86 3.41
N ARG A 7 12.18 -16.53 3.37
CA ARG A 7 12.11 -15.66 4.55
C ARG A 7 10.70 -15.61 5.17
N ILE A 8 9.73 -16.29 4.57
CA ILE A 8 8.34 -16.40 5.07
C ILE A 8 8.10 -17.73 5.77
N CYS A 9 8.50 -18.85 5.18
CA CYS A 9 8.19 -20.20 5.69
C CYS A 9 9.42 -21.09 5.93
N ASN A 10 10.63 -20.56 5.79
CA ASN A 10 11.91 -21.24 5.97
C ASN A 10 12.20 -22.41 5.03
N ASN A 11 11.40 -22.63 3.99
CA ASN A 11 11.67 -23.67 2.99
C ASN A 11 12.89 -23.34 2.13
N ASP A 12 13.76 -24.34 1.94
CA ASP A 12 14.97 -24.30 1.11
C ASP A 12 14.97 -25.33 -0.03
N LYS A 13 13.88 -26.11 -0.18
CA LYS A 13 13.79 -27.22 -1.15
C LYS A 13 12.94 -26.85 -2.36
N ASP A 14 13.35 -27.33 -3.52
CA ASP A 14 12.57 -27.29 -4.77
C ASP A 14 12.10 -25.88 -5.20
N ASN A 15 12.80 -24.83 -4.77
CA ASN A 15 12.48 -23.46 -5.12
C ASN A 15 12.84 -23.15 -6.59
N SER A 16 12.08 -22.27 -7.23
CA SER A 16 12.33 -21.80 -8.61
C SER A 16 13.02 -20.45 -8.62
N PHE A 17 13.97 -20.25 -9.53
CA PHE A 17 14.72 -18.99 -9.66
C PHE A 17 14.47 -18.31 -10.99
N TYR A 18 14.39 -16.99 -10.96
CA TYR A 18 14.10 -16.14 -12.11
C TYR A 18 15.08 -14.97 -12.16
N THR A 19 15.58 -14.65 -13.34
CA THR A 19 16.37 -13.44 -13.57
C THR A 19 15.48 -12.37 -14.18
N VAL A 20 15.27 -11.29 -13.44
CA VAL A 20 14.34 -10.21 -13.77
C VAL A 20 15.12 -8.92 -14.00
N ARG A 21 14.75 -8.19 -15.05
CA ARG A 21 15.38 -6.91 -15.40
C ARG A 21 14.62 -5.76 -14.79
N GLU A 22 15.34 -4.70 -14.42
CA GLU A 22 14.76 -3.40 -14.12
C GLU A 22 14.20 -2.80 -15.41
N MET A 23 12.87 -2.62 -15.45
CA MET A 23 12.15 -2.19 -16.66
C MET A 23 11.55 -0.80 -16.53
N GLN A 24 11.41 -0.25 -15.32
CA GLN A 24 10.70 1.01 -15.08
C GLN A 24 11.51 2.21 -15.58
N PHE A 25 12.81 2.20 -15.31
CA PHE A 25 13.74 3.24 -15.76
C PHE A 25 14.60 2.80 -16.94
N GLY A 26 14.41 1.55 -17.39
CA GLY A 26 15.10 1.01 -18.56
C GLY A 26 16.59 0.79 -18.33
N THR A 27 17.06 0.74 -17.08
CA THR A 27 18.46 0.44 -16.75
C THR A 27 18.83 -0.99 -17.17
N ARG A 28 17.84 -1.90 -17.20
CA ARG A 28 18.01 -3.32 -17.50
C ARG A 28 18.95 -4.07 -16.55
N ASP A 29 19.25 -3.48 -15.39
CA ASP A 29 19.99 -4.14 -14.31
C ASP A 29 19.27 -5.46 -13.95
N GLU A 30 20.03 -6.54 -13.75
CA GLU A 30 19.49 -7.88 -13.52
C GLU A 30 19.45 -8.25 -12.04
N PHE A 31 18.31 -8.75 -11.61
CA PHE A 31 18.02 -9.17 -10.24
C PHE A 31 17.44 -10.58 -10.23
N ASN A 32 17.90 -11.40 -9.29
CA ASN A 32 17.43 -12.76 -9.11
C ASN A 32 16.28 -12.77 -8.10
N TYR A 33 15.21 -13.46 -8.47
CA TYR A 33 14.07 -13.73 -7.61
C TYR A 33 13.93 -15.23 -7.39
N CYS A 34 13.49 -15.60 -6.19
CA CYS A 34 13.19 -16.97 -5.81
C CYS A 34 11.69 -17.11 -5.53
N GLU A 35 10.99 -17.98 -6.25
CA GLU A 35 9.62 -18.40 -5.94
C GLU A 35 9.66 -19.64 -5.04
N CYS A 36 9.11 -19.50 -3.84
CA CYS A 36 9.10 -20.58 -2.86
C CYS A 36 8.13 -21.70 -3.28
N SER A 37 8.58 -22.96 -3.31
CA SER A 37 7.72 -24.10 -3.66
C SER A 37 6.61 -24.39 -2.65
N VAL A 38 6.81 -24.01 -1.38
CA VAL A 38 5.86 -24.28 -0.30
C VAL A 38 4.82 -23.16 -0.17
N CYS A 39 5.26 -21.91 -0.02
CA CYS A 39 4.34 -20.78 0.20
C CYS A 39 4.06 -19.97 -1.07
N GLY A 40 4.77 -20.18 -2.18
CA GLY A 40 4.59 -19.44 -3.43
C GLY A 40 5.14 -18.01 -3.43
N CYS A 41 5.65 -17.49 -2.31
CA CYS A 41 6.18 -16.13 -2.25
C CYS A 41 7.38 -15.96 -3.19
N LEU A 42 7.33 -14.94 -4.04
CA LEU A 42 8.43 -14.52 -4.91
C LEU A 42 9.27 -13.48 -4.17
N GLN A 43 10.57 -13.74 -4.01
CA GLN A 43 11.44 -12.96 -3.12
C GLN A 43 12.73 -12.55 -3.82
N LEU A 44 13.12 -11.28 -3.66
CA LEU A 44 14.38 -10.76 -4.16
C LEU A 44 15.56 -11.43 -3.45
N VAL A 45 16.46 -12.06 -4.20
CA VAL A 45 17.60 -12.83 -3.68
C VAL A 45 18.79 -11.90 -3.43
N ASN A 46 19.11 -11.05 -4.40
CA ASN A 46 20.26 -10.14 -4.39
C ASN A 46 19.78 -8.68 -4.47
N PRO A 47 19.31 -8.09 -3.37
CA PRO A 47 19.04 -6.65 -3.35
C PRO A 47 20.34 -5.87 -3.65
N PRO A 48 20.26 -4.72 -4.34
CA PRO A 48 21.42 -3.86 -4.56
C PRO A 48 21.89 -3.25 -3.23
N ASP A 49 23.19 -2.96 -3.12
CA ASP A 49 23.77 -2.30 -1.93
C ASP A 49 23.12 -0.93 -1.66
N ASP A 50 22.79 -0.21 -2.74
CA ASP A 50 22.08 1.07 -2.68
C ASP A 50 20.77 0.98 -3.49
N ILE A 51 19.66 0.75 -2.78
CA ILE A 51 18.33 0.73 -3.38
C ILE A 51 17.87 2.13 -3.83
N SER A 52 18.45 3.21 -3.30
CA SER A 52 18.01 4.59 -3.58
C SER A 52 18.21 4.97 -5.05
N LYS A 53 19.16 4.33 -5.75
CA LYS A 53 19.34 4.41 -7.22
C LYS A 53 18.05 4.13 -7.99
N TYR A 54 17.16 3.30 -7.45
CA TYR A 54 15.90 2.88 -8.07
C TYR A 54 14.69 3.70 -7.58
N TYR A 55 14.92 4.77 -6.81
CA TYR A 55 13.94 5.75 -6.33
C TYR A 55 14.37 7.19 -6.68
N PRO A 56 14.42 7.59 -7.96
CA PRO A 56 14.77 8.96 -8.34
C PRO A 56 13.73 9.97 -7.82
N GLN A 57 14.10 11.25 -7.72
CA GLN A 57 13.23 12.31 -7.15
C GLN A 57 11.86 12.44 -7.84
N ASN A 58 11.76 12.02 -9.10
CA ASN A 58 10.52 12.01 -9.87
C ASN A 58 9.72 10.69 -9.77
N TYR A 59 10.10 9.77 -8.88
CA TYR A 59 9.40 8.52 -8.64
C TYR A 59 8.03 8.79 -8.01
N PHE A 60 6.99 8.66 -8.86
CA PHE A 60 5.53 8.48 -8.69
C PHE A 60 4.73 9.07 -7.49
N SER A 61 5.35 9.57 -6.41
CA SER A 61 4.66 9.88 -5.15
C SER A 61 4.48 11.37 -4.85
N PHE A 62 5.14 12.28 -5.59
CA PHE A 62 5.19 13.71 -5.24
C PHE A 62 4.45 14.66 -6.18
N GLN A 63 3.89 14.17 -7.29
CA GLN A 63 3.10 15.02 -8.16
C GLN A 63 1.65 15.07 -7.68
N GLN A 64 1.32 16.07 -6.86
CA GLN A 64 -0.07 16.47 -6.66
C GLN A 64 -0.69 16.76 -8.04
N GLN A 65 -1.58 15.88 -8.49
CA GLN A 65 -2.37 16.17 -9.68
C GLN A 65 -3.25 17.38 -9.39
N LYS A 66 -3.18 18.42 -10.22
CA LYS A 66 -4.10 19.55 -10.17
C LYS A 66 -5.51 19.05 -10.52
N LYS A 67 -6.30 18.69 -9.51
CA LYS A 67 -7.71 18.30 -9.67
C LYS A 67 -8.60 19.55 -9.62
N SER A 68 -9.72 19.52 -10.34
CA SER A 68 -10.67 20.62 -10.33
C SER A 68 -11.46 20.65 -9.02
N SER A 69 -11.55 21.83 -8.40
CA SER A 69 -12.17 22.01 -7.08
C SER A 69 -13.65 21.61 -7.05
N LEU A 70 -14.37 21.73 -8.17
CA LEU A 70 -15.77 21.33 -8.27
C LEU A 70 -15.93 19.80 -8.22
N LYS A 71 -15.09 19.05 -8.94
CA LYS A 71 -15.13 17.58 -8.97
C LYS A 71 -14.82 17.01 -7.59
N GLU A 72 -13.87 17.59 -6.87
CA GLU A 72 -13.54 17.21 -5.50
C GLU A 72 -14.71 17.43 -4.55
N LYS A 73 -15.37 18.59 -4.61
CA LYS A 73 -16.57 18.87 -3.81
C LYS A 73 -17.69 17.85 -4.08
N LEU A 74 -17.96 17.53 -5.33
CA LEU A 74 -18.97 16.52 -5.69
C LEU A 74 -18.61 15.12 -5.18
N ASN A 75 -17.34 14.72 -5.27
CA ASN A 75 -16.86 13.47 -4.70
C ASN A 75 -17.11 13.42 -3.19
N VAL A 76 -16.84 14.50 -2.46
CA VAL A 76 -17.07 14.57 -1.01
C VAL A 76 -18.55 14.38 -0.65
N TYR A 77 -19.48 14.96 -1.43
CA TYR A 77 -20.92 14.75 -1.20
C TYR A 77 -21.35 13.30 -1.46
N ARG A 78 -20.82 12.68 -2.52
CA ARG A 78 -21.04 11.26 -2.80
C ARG A 78 -20.51 10.38 -1.68
N ASP A 79 -19.29 10.63 -1.23
CA ASP A 79 -18.61 9.87 -0.18
C ASP A 79 -19.38 9.94 1.14
N LYS A 80 -19.81 11.14 1.54
CA LYS A 80 -20.67 11.34 2.73
C LYS A 80 -21.95 10.53 2.65
N TYR A 81 -22.62 10.53 1.49
CA TYR A 81 -23.83 9.74 1.32
C TYR A 81 -23.58 8.24 1.46
N VAL A 82 -22.56 7.70 0.80
CA VAL A 82 -22.27 6.25 0.89
C VAL A 82 -21.91 5.84 2.32
N LEU A 83 -21.19 6.68 3.05
CA LEU A 83 -20.69 6.35 4.40
C LEU A 83 -21.68 6.66 5.53
N SER A 84 -22.61 7.60 5.33
CA SER A 84 -23.53 8.03 6.40
C SER A 84 -25.01 7.93 6.02
N ASN A 85 -25.34 7.56 4.79
CA ASN A 85 -26.68 7.58 4.18
C ASN A 85 -27.42 8.94 4.36
N LYS A 86 -26.67 10.05 4.38
CA LYS A 86 -27.23 11.40 4.46
C LYS A 86 -26.87 12.14 3.17
N ASN A 87 -27.78 12.98 2.68
CA ASN A 87 -27.66 13.87 1.51
C ASN A 87 -28.30 13.35 0.19
N LEU A 88 -29.26 14.11 -0.35
CA LEU A 88 -29.96 13.84 -1.61
C LEU A 88 -29.06 13.94 -2.85
N VAL A 89 -28.16 14.93 -2.88
CA VAL A 89 -27.17 15.10 -3.97
C VAL A 89 -26.23 13.91 -4.02
N GLY A 90 -25.76 13.44 -2.85
CA GLY A 90 -24.91 12.27 -2.77
C GLY A 90 -25.60 10.97 -3.24
N ASN A 91 -26.90 10.82 -2.99
CA ASN A 91 -27.70 9.70 -3.51
C ASN A 91 -27.74 9.68 -5.04
N ILE A 92 -28.03 10.82 -5.66
CA ILE A 92 -28.03 10.96 -7.12
C ILE A 92 -26.65 10.61 -7.68
N LEU A 93 -25.58 11.18 -7.11
CA LEU A 93 -24.21 10.94 -7.55
C LEU A 93 -23.81 9.46 -7.38
N SER A 94 -24.23 8.79 -6.31
CA SER A 94 -23.95 7.37 -6.09
C SER A 94 -24.67 6.47 -7.10
N LYS A 95 -25.87 6.83 -7.54
CA LYS A 95 -26.60 6.09 -8.60
C LYS A 95 -25.96 6.25 -9.97
N ILE A 96 -25.43 7.43 -10.28
CA ILE A 96 -24.80 7.73 -11.58
C ILE A 96 -23.39 7.13 -11.65
N TYR A 97 -22.59 7.30 -10.60
CA TYR A 97 -21.14 7.01 -10.63
C TYR A 97 -20.73 5.81 -9.76
N GLY A 98 -21.67 5.16 -9.08
CA GLY A 98 -21.39 4.09 -8.13
C GLY A 98 -20.70 4.55 -6.85
N ALA A 99 -20.54 3.61 -5.92
CA ALA A 99 -19.78 3.82 -4.69
C ALA A 99 -18.26 3.85 -5.00
N PRO A 100 -17.49 4.77 -4.40
CA PRO A 100 -16.03 4.74 -4.50
C PRO A 100 -15.45 3.43 -3.94
N THR A 101 -14.37 2.93 -4.51
CA THR A 101 -13.75 1.66 -4.03
C THR A 101 -13.37 1.72 -2.56
N TYR A 102 -12.85 2.86 -2.09
CA TYR A 102 -12.39 2.98 -0.70
C TYR A 102 -13.53 2.87 0.30
N THR A 103 -14.75 3.30 -0.03
CA THR A 103 -15.89 3.21 0.91
C THR A 103 -16.26 1.76 1.19
N ASN A 104 -16.02 0.85 0.24
CA ASN A 104 -16.22 -0.59 0.46
C ASN A 104 -15.26 -1.14 1.52
N TRP A 105 -14.00 -0.69 1.52
CA TRP A 105 -13.03 -1.10 2.54
C TRP A 105 -13.46 -0.63 3.93
N ILE A 106 -13.90 0.63 4.02
CA ILE A 106 -14.38 1.23 5.28
C ILE A 106 -15.58 0.45 5.84
N VAL A 107 -16.58 0.18 4.99
CA VAL A 107 -17.79 -0.55 5.39
C VAL A 107 -17.45 -1.96 5.83
N ASN A 108 -16.66 -2.70 5.05
CA ASN A 108 -16.28 -4.08 5.37
C ASN A 108 -15.43 -4.16 6.65
N ALA A 109 -14.61 -3.15 6.92
CA ALA A 109 -13.79 -3.07 8.12
C ALA A 109 -14.55 -2.57 9.36
N GLY A 110 -15.82 -2.17 9.23
CA GLY A 110 -16.61 -1.63 10.35
C GLY A 110 -16.07 -0.28 10.86
N VAL A 111 -15.45 0.50 9.98
CA VAL A 111 -14.81 1.78 10.30
C VAL A 111 -15.83 2.90 10.22
N ASN A 112 -15.81 3.81 11.19
CA ASN A 112 -16.71 4.97 11.27
C ASN A 112 -15.91 6.29 11.37
N PHE A 113 -16.59 7.43 11.32
CA PHE A 113 -15.95 8.75 11.29
C PHE A 113 -15.10 9.10 12.53
N GLU A 114 -15.30 8.42 13.65
CA GLU A 114 -14.54 8.62 14.89
C GLU A 114 -13.36 7.63 15.01
N SER A 115 -13.24 6.66 14.11
CA SER A 115 -12.18 5.65 14.12
C SER A 115 -10.81 6.29 13.88
N GLU A 116 -9.79 5.81 14.61
CA GLU A 116 -8.39 6.22 14.41
C GLU A 116 -7.79 5.46 13.22
N ILE A 117 -7.35 6.19 12.20
CA ILE A 117 -6.91 5.64 10.91
C ILE A 117 -5.45 6.03 10.65
N LEU A 118 -4.64 5.03 10.28
CA LEU A 118 -3.28 5.20 9.79
C LEU A 118 -3.16 4.67 8.36
N ASP A 119 -2.56 5.45 7.46
CA ASP A 119 -2.11 4.98 6.14
C ASP A 119 -0.57 5.00 6.06
N VAL A 120 0.04 3.84 5.80
CA VAL A 120 1.50 3.66 5.79
C VAL A 120 2.01 3.62 4.36
N GLY A 121 2.95 4.51 4.03
CA GLY A 121 3.40 4.72 2.65
C GLY A 121 2.38 5.52 1.84
N CYS A 122 1.75 6.51 2.47
CA CYS A 122 0.60 7.22 1.92
C CYS A 122 0.96 8.33 0.90
N GLY A 123 2.25 8.54 0.61
CA GLY A 123 2.75 9.64 -0.20
C GLY A 123 2.27 10.99 0.34
N ALA A 124 1.74 11.84 -0.53
CA ALA A 124 1.14 13.12 -0.13
C ALA A 124 -0.20 12.98 0.62
N GLY A 125 -0.76 11.77 0.79
CA GLY A 125 -1.96 11.55 1.60
C GLY A 125 -3.28 11.94 0.91
N GLU A 126 -3.38 11.82 -0.42
CA GLU A 126 -4.59 12.23 -1.15
C GLU A 126 -5.85 11.49 -0.66
N LEU A 127 -5.74 10.18 -0.44
CA LEU A 127 -6.84 9.36 0.08
C LEU A 127 -7.28 9.85 1.47
N LEU A 128 -6.31 10.08 2.37
CA LEU A 128 -6.60 10.57 3.71
C LEU A 128 -7.23 11.97 3.69
N ASN A 129 -6.74 12.88 2.84
CA ASN A 129 -7.35 14.20 2.68
C ASN A 129 -8.80 14.10 2.19
N ARG A 130 -9.08 13.21 1.23
CA ARG A 130 -10.46 12.91 0.79
C ARG A 130 -11.32 12.36 1.92
N MET A 131 -10.78 11.45 2.74
CA MET A 131 -11.46 10.92 3.92
C MET A 131 -11.75 12.01 4.95
N GLY A 132 -10.78 12.88 5.26
CA GLY A 132 -10.98 14.05 6.14
C GLY A 132 -12.11 14.95 5.65
N ASN A 133 -12.15 15.24 4.34
CA ASN A 133 -13.24 16.03 3.74
C ASN A 133 -14.60 15.31 3.81
N ALA A 134 -14.63 13.98 3.74
CA ALA A 134 -15.82 13.16 3.93
C ALA A 134 -16.29 13.13 5.40
N GLY A 135 -15.44 13.49 6.36
CA GLY A 135 -15.81 13.65 7.78
C GLY A 135 -15.06 12.77 8.77
N PHE A 136 -14.04 12.01 8.33
CA PHE A 136 -13.16 11.29 9.26
C PHE A 136 -12.31 12.28 10.03
N LYS A 137 -12.40 12.24 11.36
CA LYS A 137 -11.72 13.21 12.23
C LYS A 137 -10.31 12.80 12.64
N ASN A 138 -10.10 11.48 12.74
CA ASN A 138 -8.88 10.91 13.34
C ASN A 138 -8.08 10.14 12.28
N ALA A 139 -7.71 10.82 11.20
CA ALA A 139 -6.99 10.23 10.08
C ALA A 139 -5.58 10.84 9.94
N MET A 140 -4.56 9.99 9.95
CA MET A 140 -3.18 10.39 9.70
C MET A 140 -2.46 9.42 8.77
N GLY A 141 -1.37 9.90 8.17
CA GLY A 141 -0.54 9.11 7.27
C GLY A 141 0.93 9.27 7.61
N ILE A 142 1.73 8.28 7.19
CA ILE A 142 3.18 8.34 7.29
C ILE A 142 3.79 7.93 5.96
N ASP A 143 4.87 8.60 5.58
CA ASP A 143 5.68 8.23 4.43
C ASP A 143 7.11 8.76 4.62
N LEU A 144 8.12 7.94 4.39
CA LEU A 144 9.51 8.34 4.57
C LEU A 144 10.04 9.25 3.46
N PHE A 145 9.40 9.21 2.30
CA PHE A 145 9.93 9.82 1.09
C PHE A 145 9.37 11.22 0.84
N ILE A 146 8.32 11.65 1.56
CA ILE A 146 7.83 13.04 1.47
C ILE A 146 8.91 14.04 1.85
N ASP A 147 8.88 15.22 1.24
CA ASP A 147 9.87 16.27 1.52
C ASP A 147 9.78 16.74 2.98
N ASN A 148 8.57 17.03 3.45
CA ASN A 148 8.25 17.55 4.77
C ASN A 148 6.87 17.05 5.23
N ASP A 149 6.56 17.23 6.53
CA ASP A 149 5.22 17.01 7.06
C ASP A 149 4.18 17.88 6.34
N ILE A 150 2.98 17.32 6.13
CA ILE A 150 1.85 17.98 5.45
C ILE A 150 0.66 18.05 6.40
N HIS A 151 0.13 19.26 6.59
CA HIS A 151 -1.05 19.50 7.43
C HIS A 151 -2.19 20.05 6.59
N TYR A 152 -3.28 19.29 6.48
CA TYR A 152 -4.47 19.69 5.76
C TYR A 152 -5.43 20.50 6.63
N LYS A 153 -6.20 21.41 6.02
CA LYS A 153 -7.17 22.28 6.72
C LYS A 153 -8.28 21.51 7.45
N ASN A 154 -8.54 20.26 7.06
CA ASN A 154 -9.53 19.39 7.67
C ASN A 154 -8.98 18.58 8.88
N GLY A 155 -7.73 18.81 9.28
CA GLY A 155 -7.09 18.16 10.43
C GLY A 155 -6.25 16.93 10.08
N VAL A 156 -6.30 16.44 8.83
CA VAL A 156 -5.46 15.31 8.40
C VAL A 156 -3.98 15.71 8.42
N GLN A 157 -3.15 14.84 8.96
CA GLN A 157 -1.70 15.04 9.06
C GLN A 157 -0.96 13.90 8.35
N ILE A 158 0.03 14.27 7.54
CA ILE A 158 0.95 13.34 6.90
C ILE A 158 2.34 13.63 7.44
N LEU A 159 2.97 12.66 8.08
CA LEU A 159 4.25 12.84 8.75
C LEU A 159 5.36 12.12 8.02
N LYS A 160 6.54 12.76 7.93
CA LYS A 160 7.75 12.17 7.37
C LYS A 160 8.36 11.20 8.38
N LYS A 161 7.81 10.00 8.44
CA LYS A 161 8.14 9.00 9.47
C LYS A 161 8.17 7.59 8.92
N ASN A 162 9.03 6.76 9.53
CA ASN A 162 9.01 5.31 9.36
C ASN A 162 7.89 4.69 10.20
N LEU A 163 7.33 3.57 9.72
CA LEU A 163 6.40 2.71 10.47
C LEU A 163 6.90 2.40 11.90
N PHE A 164 8.18 2.11 12.08
CA PHE A 164 8.76 1.73 13.37
C PHE A 164 8.75 2.84 14.41
N GLU A 165 8.64 4.11 14.01
CA GLU A 165 8.54 5.28 14.90
C GLU A 165 7.14 5.45 15.52
N ILE A 166 6.13 4.71 15.02
CA ILE A 166 4.74 4.89 15.42
C ILE A 166 4.41 4.11 16.69
N ASN A 167 4.07 4.80 17.77
CA ASN A 167 3.77 4.17 19.07
C ASN A 167 2.28 4.18 19.43
N SER A 168 1.48 4.98 18.73
CA SER A 168 0.02 5.02 18.88
C SER A 168 -0.65 3.77 18.32
N ARG A 169 -1.89 3.52 18.76
CA ARG A 169 -2.70 2.41 18.25
C ARG A 169 -3.91 2.90 17.45
N PHE A 170 -4.30 2.15 16.44
CA PHE A 170 -5.30 2.56 15.45
C PHE A 170 -6.45 1.55 15.33
N ASP A 171 -7.62 2.05 14.96
CA ASP A 171 -8.80 1.23 14.63
C ASP A 171 -8.75 0.69 13.19
N PHE A 172 -7.97 1.34 12.32
CA PHE A 172 -7.79 0.90 10.95
C PHE A 172 -6.40 1.28 10.44
N VAL A 173 -5.64 0.29 9.98
CA VAL A 173 -4.33 0.52 9.39
C VAL A 173 -4.39 0.10 7.92
N MET A 174 -3.94 0.97 7.02
CA MET A 174 -3.89 0.72 5.59
C MET A 174 -2.44 0.69 5.10
N MET A 175 -2.17 -0.21 4.16
CA MET A 175 -0.94 -0.28 3.40
C MET A 175 -1.31 -0.43 1.93
N HIS A 176 -1.08 0.61 1.15
CA HIS A 176 -1.33 0.62 -0.29
C HIS A 176 0.00 0.61 -1.03
N HIS A 177 0.35 -0.53 -1.61
CA HIS A 177 1.57 -0.71 -2.38
C HIS A 177 2.83 -0.29 -1.63
N SER A 178 2.87 -0.57 -0.32
CA SER A 178 3.97 -0.19 0.57
C SER A 178 4.63 -1.37 1.28
N LEU A 179 3.91 -2.50 1.44
CA LEU A 179 4.41 -3.65 2.18
C LEU A 179 5.50 -4.40 1.41
N GLU A 180 5.33 -4.55 0.09
CA GLU A 180 6.23 -5.24 -0.84
C GLU A 180 7.62 -4.62 -0.92
N HIS A 181 7.74 -3.34 -0.55
CA HIS A 181 8.99 -2.59 -0.51
C HIS A 181 9.79 -2.78 0.79
N LEU A 182 9.21 -3.42 1.81
CA LEU A 182 9.86 -3.55 3.12
C LEU A 182 10.69 -4.85 3.18
N PRO A 183 11.97 -4.80 3.58
CA PRO A 183 12.87 -5.95 3.50
C PRO A 183 12.64 -7.02 4.58
N ASP A 184 12.07 -6.65 5.74
CA ASP A 184 11.83 -7.55 6.87
C ASP A 184 10.33 -7.66 7.18
N GLN A 185 9.66 -8.59 6.52
CA GLN A 185 8.22 -8.79 6.64
C GLN A 185 7.81 -9.20 8.05
N HIS A 186 8.57 -10.08 8.72
CA HIS A 186 8.22 -10.54 10.06
C HIS A 186 8.21 -9.38 11.06
N LYS A 187 9.24 -8.53 11.03
CA LYS A 187 9.33 -7.34 11.88
C LYS A 187 8.21 -6.34 11.57
N VAL A 188 7.84 -6.18 10.30
CA VAL A 188 6.73 -5.33 9.87
C VAL A 188 5.39 -5.85 10.40
N PHE A 189 5.05 -7.11 10.18
CA PHE A 189 3.80 -7.70 10.69
C PHE A 189 3.72 -7.65 12.21
N LYS A 190 4.83 -7.88 12.92
CA LYS A 190 4.90 -7.69 14.38
C LYS A 190 4.61 -6.24 14.79
N LYS A 191 5.14 -5.27 14.05
CA LYS A 191 4.87 -3.85 14.30
C LYS A 191 3.40 -3.50 14.02
N LEU A 192 2.85 -3.95 12.89
CA LEU A 192 1.45 -3.75 12.52
C LEU A 192 0.51 -4.33 13.58
N TYR A 193 0.79 -5.55 14.05
CA TYR A 193 0.05 -6.18 15.15
C TYR A 193 0.04 -5.33 16.42
N ASN A 194 1.19 -4.73 16.79
CA ASN A 194 1.31 -3.92 18.00
C ASN A 194 0.58 -2.58 17.92
N ILE A 195 0.55 -1.94 16.74
CA ILE A 195 -0.14 -0.67 16.52
C ILE A 195 -1.62 -0.85 16.17
N LEU A 196 -2.07 -2.07 15.87
CA LEU A 196 -3.48 -2.33 15.66
C LEU A 196 -4.17 -2.56 17.02
N LYS A 197 -5.31 -1.91 17.24
CA LYS A 197 -6.13 -2.21 18.43
C LYS A 197 -6.74 -3.62 18.31
N PRO A 198 -7.09 -4.28 19.44
CA PRO A 198 -7.74 -5.58 19.40
C PRO A 198 -9.05 -5.57 18.58
N LYS A 199 -9.31 -6.62 17.81
CA LYS A 199 -10.51 -6.79 16.97
C LYS A 199 -10.72 -5.68 15.91
N ARG A 200 -9.62 -5.09 15.44
CA ARG A 200 -9.59 -4.08 14.38
C ARG A 200 -8.91 -4.61 13.12
N THR A 201 -8.94 -3.81 12.06
CA THR A 201 -8.64 -4.29 10.71
C THR A 201 -7.35 -3.68 10.18
N LEU A 202 -6.49 -4.54 9.63
CA LEU A 202 -5.37 -4.19 8.77
C LEU A 202 -5.78 -4.44 7.31
N LEU A 203 -5.71 -3.41 6.47
CA LEU A 203 -5.93 -3.52 5.04
C LEU A 203 -4.59 -3.47 4.30
N ILE A 204 -4.25 -4.55 3.61
CA ILE A 204 -3.06 -4.63 2.74
C ILE A 204 -3.54 -4.72 1.29
N ARG A 205 -3.00 -3.86 0.42
CA ARG A 205 -3.21 -3.89 -1.03
C ARG A 205 -1.85 -3.93 -1.72
N ILE A 206 -1.50 -5.07 -2.29
CA ILE A 206 -0.21 -5.33 -2.95
C ILE A 206 -0.42 -6.19 -4.20
N PRO A 207 0.52 -6.23 -5.16
CA PRO A 207 0.52 -7.26 -6.18
C PRO A 207 0.70 -8.64 -5.53
N ILE A 208 0.04 -9.64 -6.10
CA ILE A 208 0.22 -11.04 -5.69
C ILE A 208 0.73 -11.91 -6.84
N CYS A 209 1.71 -12.76 -6.56
CA CYS A 209 2.29 -13.70 -7.54
C CYS A 209 1.35 -14.89 -7.80
N SER A 210 0.33 -15.14 -6.97
CA SER A 210 -0.72 -16.12 -7.28
C SER A 210 -1.63 -15.69 -8.44
N SER A 211 -1.51 -14.44 -8.91
CA SER A 211 -2.33 -13.86 -9.98
C SER A 211 -2.09 -14.49 -11.36
N VAL A 212 -3.09 -14.37 -12.24
CA VAL A 212 -2.98 -14.75 -13.66
C VAL A 212 -1.86 -13.98 -14.36
N ALA A 213 -1.59 -12.75 -13.93
CA ALA A 213 -0.55 -11.91 -14.52
C ALA A 213 0.85 -12.51 -14.34
N TRP A 214 1.21 -12.93 -13.12
CA TRP A 214 2.48 -13.65 -12.89
C TRP A 214 2.56 -14.93 -13.70
N LYS A 215 1.50 -15.76 -13.66
CA LYS A 215 1.45 -17.04 -14.40
C LYS A 215 1.69 -16.87 -15.90
N ARG A 216 1.18 -15.78 -16.50
CA ARG A 216 1.25 -15.49 -17.93
C ARG A 216 2.51 -14.75 -18.36
N TYR A 217 2.87 -13.68 -17.65
CA TYR A 217 3.91 -12.73 -18.10
C TYR A 217 5.26 -12.96 -17.43
N ARG A 218 5.29 -13.66 -16.29
CA ARG A 218 6.50 -14.04 -15.57
C ARG A 218 7.44 -12.84 -15.37
N GLU A 219 8.71 -12.95 -15.75
CA GLU A 219 9.75 -11.92 -15.59
C GLU A 219 9.44 -10.61 -16.34
N ASN A 220 8.49 -10.66 -17.29
CA ASN A 220 8.01 -9.49 -18.02
C ASN A 220 6.76 -8.85 -17.40
N TRP A 221 6.32 -9.32 -16.23
CA TRP A 221 5.17 -8.73 -15.55
C TRP A 221 5.52 -7.35 -14.97
N PHE A 222 4.86 -6.32 -15.50
CA PHE A 222 5.09 -4.92 -15.11
C PHE A 222 5.07 -4.68 -13.59
N ALA A 223 4.12 -5.28 -12.86
CA ALA A 223 4.00 -5.06 -11.41
C ALA A 223 5.02 -5.86 -10.57
N LEU A 224 5.96 -6.58 -11.21
CA LEU A 224 7.06 -7.19 -10.49
C LEU A 224 8.02 -6.14 -9.94
N GLU A 225 8.28 -5.09 -10.72
CA GLU A 225 9.08 -3.92 -10.34
C GLU A 225 10.42 -4.24 -9.64
N ALA A 226 11.23 -5.09 -10.24
CA ALA A 226 12.60 -5.31 -9.76
C ALA A 226 13.42 -4.00 -9.79
N PRO A 227 14.26 -3.72 -8.77
CA PRO A 227 14.44 -4.45 -7.51
C PRO A 227 13.58 -3.90 -6.34
N ARG A 228 12.64 -2.99 -6.62
CA ARG A 228 11.88 -2.26 -5.59
C ARG A 228 10.98 -3.16 -4.77
N HIS A 229 10.43 -4.22 -5.35
CA HIS A 229 9.67 -5.22 -4.60
C HIS A 229 10.61 -6.29 -4.04
N TYR A 230 10.81 -6.27 -2.72
CA TYR A 230 11.53 -7.33 -2.01
C TYR A 230 10.72 -8.62 -1.96
N TYR A 231 9.41 -8.49 -1.87
CA TYR A 231 8.46 -9.60 -1.78
C TYR A 231 7.28 -9.36 -2.70
N ILE A 232 6.89 -10.37 -3.44
CA ILE A 232 5.58 -10.44 -4.08
C ILE A 232 4.90 -11.67 -3.52
N HIS A 233 3.96 -11.42 -2.61
CA HIS A 233 3.30 -12.48 -1.87
C HIS A 233 2.36 -13.29 -2.76
N SER A 234 2.23 -14.57 -2.44
CA SER A 234 1.03 -15.33 -2.78
C SER A 234 0.00 -15.17 -1.65
N GLU A 235 -1.25 -15.53 -1.90
CA GLU A 235 -2.28 -15.61 -0.84
C GLU A 235 -1.87 -16.52 0.33
N LYS A 236 -1.10 -17.58 0.08
CA LYS A 236 -0.63 -18.52 1.11
C LYS A 236 0.50 -17.96 1.98
N SER A 237 1.19 -16.93 1.48
CA SER A 237 2.38 -16.37 2.14
C SER A 237 2.11 -15.10 2.95
N ILE A 238 0.86 -14.65 3.02
CA ILE A 238 0.40 -13.51 3.81
C ILE A 238 -0.16 -14.02 5.13
#